data_AF-A0A963NG88-F1
#
_entry.id   AF-A0A963NG88-F1
#
_cell.length_a   1.000
_cell.length_b   1.000
_cell.length_c   1.000
_cell.angle_alpha   90.00
_cell.angle_beta   90.00
_cell.angle_gamma   90.00
#
_symmetry.space_group_name_H-M   'P 1'
#
loop_
_entity.id
_entity.type
_entity.pdbx_description
1 polymer ?
#
loop_
_entity_poly.entity_id
_entity_poly.type
_entity_poly.pdbx_seq_one_letter_code
_entity_poly.pdbx_strand_id
1 'polypeptide(L)'
;RGRDLDITGLSYALIDTQGPQQWPCPETADTGKARLYEDGIFPTPDGRARFVALQYRGVAEPRSARYPFSLTTGRLRDQWHGMSRTGTLARLFGHAPEPALQMHPQDMARQGLQDGDLAYITSVRGSIVVPVQSSDEMAPEQVFLAMHWGSEYLGGHTSTGMRLAGVNALTTPAFCPTSKQPELKHAAVKVLKAELPWRLVARAWLPADQTLATRNAMAALMDAFPFALCVPFSSPVQPGAARAPRSGVLLRAAAHDAPPEALLERIEALLGLDSQDTLRYRDHRHGQRRSARLERGEGPATLAAMLLGGDTRADAWIGTLLVQELPAGAYGRQLLAPGAQAPAALRGASQAQGRQVCGCFGVGMATITGALAVCTGSDSERLSALQGQLRCGTHCGSCLPELKRLVRSTPVSASAS
;
A
#
# COMPACT_ATOMS: atom_id res chain seq x y z
N ARG A 1 -29.42 -29.84 -12.98
CA ARG A 1 -30.77 -30.21 -13.45
C ARG A 1 -31.79 -29.83 -12.38
N GLY A 2 -32.61 -28.81 -12.65
CA GLY A 2 -33.75 -28.37 -11.84
C GLY A 2 -33.42 -27.58 -10.56
N ARG A 3 -32.25 -26.92 -10.48
CA ARG A 3 -31.83 -26.10 -9.33
C ARG A 3 -31.43 -24.70 -9.79
N ASP A 4 -31.27 -23.78 -8.85
CA ASP A 4 -30.87 -22.39 -9.16
C ASP A 4 -29.48 -22.26 -9.79
N LEU A 5 -28.63 -23.29 -9.70
CA LEU A 5 -27.34 -23.40 -10.40
C LEU A 5 -27.40 -24.38 -11.58
N ASP A 6 -28.55 -24.55 -12.24
CA ASP A 6 -28.62 -25.42 -13.41
C ASP A 6 -27.82 -24.84 -14.57
N ILE A 7 -26.68 -25.45 -14.88
CA ILE A 7 -25.77 -25.03 -15.96
C ILE A 7 -25.78 -26.01 -17.13
N THR A 8 -26.78 -26.87 -17.24
CA THR A 8 -26.80 -27.95 -18.25
C THR A 8 -26.86 -27.46 -19.69
N GLY A 9 -27.45 -26.29 -19.94
CA GLY A 9 -27.44 -25.64 -21.25
C GLY A 9 -26.15 -24.88 -21.56
N LEU A 10 -25.25 -24.73 -20.58
CA LEU A 10 -23.96 -24.08 -20.82
C LEU A 10 -23.00 -25.04 -21.52
N SER A 11 -22.45 -24.57 -22.64
CA SER A 11 -21.36 -25.22 -23.36
C SER A 11 -20.32 -24.20 -23.78
N TYR A 12 -19.09 -24.65 -24.05
CA TYR A 12 -18.04 -23.77 -24.57
C TYR A 12 -18.48 -23.10 -25.88
N ALA A 13 -19.07 -23.86 -26.81
CA ALA A 13 -19.55 -23.31 -28.08
C ALA A 13 -20.60 -22.21 -27.90
N LEU A 14 -21.50 -22.35 -26.92
CA LEU A 14 -22.48 -21.31 -26.61
C LEU A 14 -21.80 -20.05 -26.06
N ILE A 15 -20.85 -20.21 -25.14
CA ILE A 15 -20.09 -19.07 -24.58
C ILE A 15 -19.27 -18.37 -25.65
N ASP A 16 -18.65 -19.12 -26.56
CA ASP A 16 -17.84 -18.56 -27.65
C ASP A 16 -18.68 -17.78 -28.67
N THR A 17 -19.91 -18.21 -28.92
CA THR A 17 -20.80 -17.61 -29.93
C THR A 17 -21.69 -16.51 -29.37
N GLN A 18 -22.21 -16.67 -28.16
CA GLN A 18 -23.21 -15.77 -27.55
C GLN A 18 -22.66 -14.98 -26.36
N GLY A 19 -21.44 -15.28 -25.91
CA GLY A 19 -20.84 -14.65 -24.74
C GLY A 19 -21.32 -15.22 -23.40
N PRO A 20 -20.96 -14.56 -22.28
CA PRO A 20 -21.22 -15.06 -20.94
C PRO A 20 -22.73 -15.13 -20.64
N GLN A 21 -23.17 -16.26 -20.10
CA GLN A 21 -24.55 -16.49 -19.67
C GLN A 21 -24.68 -16.42 -18.14
N GLN A 22 -25.84 -15.95 -17.67
CA GLN A 22 -26.19 -15.96 -16.25
C GLN A 22 -26.87 -17.29 -15.90
N TRP A 23 -26.33 -18.03 -14.94
CA TRP A 23 -27.03 -19.22 -14.43
C TRP A 23 -28.26 -18.78 -13.62
N PRO A 24 -29.34 -19.60 -13.61
CA PRO A 24 -29.50 -20.89 -14.29
C PRO A 24 -29.72 -20.74 -15.80
N CYS A 25 -29.14 -21.69 -16.55
CA CYS A 25 -29.26 -21.87 -18.00
C CYS A 25 -29.39 -23.39 -18.28
N PRO A 26 -30.58 -23.99 -18.12
CA PRO A 26 -30.82 -25.40 -18.43
C PRO A 26 -30.79 -25.66 -19.95
N GLU A 27 -30.63 -26.92 -20.37
CA GLU A 27 -30.68 -27.33 -21.80
C GLU A 27 -31.95 -26.87 -22.54
N THR A 28 -33.03 -26.65 -21.80
CA THR A 28 -34.32 -26.20 -22.33
C THR A 28 -34.43 -24.67 -22.49
N ALA A 29 -33.42 -23.92 -22.07
CA ALA A 29 -33.41 -22.46 -22.12
C ALA A 29 -32.38 -21.96 -23.13
N ASP A 30 -32.81 -21.04 -24.00
CA ASP A 30 -31.95 -20.44 -25.03
C ASP A 30 -30.96 -19.43 -24.44
N THR A 31 -31.30 -18.81 -23.31
CA THR A 31 -30.45 -17.84 -22.60
C THR A 31 -30.52 -18.03 -21.09
N GLY A 32 -29.47 -17.55 -20.42
CA GLY A 32 -29.38 -17.55 -18.96
C GLY A 32 -30.40 -16.65 -18.27
N LYS A 33 -30.82 -17.01 -17.05
CA LYS A 33 -31.80 -16.23 -16.28
C LYS A 33 -31.13 -15.11 -15.47
N ALA A 34 -31.49 -13.86 -15.77
CA ALA A 34 -30.89 -12.68 -15.14
C ALA A 34 -31.34 -12.44 -13.68
N ARG A 35 -32.55 -12.86 -13.33
CA ARG A 35 -33.15 -12.64 -12.00
C ARG A 35 -33.87 -13.89 -11.51
N LEU A 36 -33.61 -14.29 -10.26
CA LEU A 36 -34.27 -15.45 -9.64
C LEU A 36 -35.61 -15.09 -8.97
N TYR A 37 -36.48 -16.08 -8.83
CA TYR A 37 -37.71 -16.08 -8.02
C TYR A 37 -38.77 -15.03 -8.41
N GLU A 38 -38.86 -14.67 -9.69
CA GLU A 38 -39.88 -13.74 -10.22
C GLU A 38 -41.30 -14.30 -10.14
N ASP A 39 -41.43 -15.62 -10.05
CA ASP A 39 -42.66 -16.38 -9.82
C ASP A 39 -43.03 -16.49 -8.33
N GLY A 40 -42.19 -15.97 -7.43
CA GLY A 40 -42.36 -16.07 -5.99
C GLY A 40 -42.09 -17.46 -5.41
N ILE A 41 -41.49 -18.38 -6.18
CA ILE A 41 -41.17 -19.74 -5.74
C ILE A 41 -39.70 -19.79 -5.28
N PHE A 42 -39.49 -19.85 -3.97
CA PHE A 42 -38.17 -19.91 -3.34
C PHE A 42 -37.68 -21.35 -3.14
N PRO A 43 -36.37 -21.61 -3.02
CA PRO A 43 -35.79 -22.96 -2.84
C PRO A 43 -35.99 -23.44 -1.40
N THR A 44 -37.25 -23.60 -1.02
CA THR A 44 -37.74 -24.04 0.29
C THR A 44 -38.82 -25.09 0.07
N PRO A 45 -39.03 -26.04 1.01
CA PRO A 45 -40.04 -27.09 0.87
C PRO A 45 -41.46 -26.61 0.52
N ASP A 46 -41.84 -25.40 0.96
CA ASP A 46 -43.16 -24.80 0.74
C ASP A 46 -43.15 -23.68 -0.31
N GLY A 47 -42.02 -23.44 -0.97
CA GLY A 47 -41.86 -22.44 -2.03
C GLY A 47 -41.88 -20.98 -1.54
N ARG A 48 -41.89 -20.71 -0.23
CA ARG A 48 -42.02 -19.36 0.34
C ARG A 48 -40.71 -18.83 0.91
N ALA A 49 -40.50 -17.51 0.80
CA ALA A 49 -39.39 -16.85 1.49
C ALA A 49 -39.53 -17.00 3.02
N ARG A 50 -38.41 -17.27 3.70
CA ARG A 50 -38.39 -17.45 5.16
C ARG A 50 -37.84 -16.20 5.83
N PHE A 51 -38.68 -15.53 6.60
CA PHE A 51 -38.24 -14.46 7.49
C PHE A 51 -37.52 -15.07 8.70
N VAL A 52 -36.35 -14.53 9.04
CA VAL A 52 -35.56 -14.97 10.20
C VAL A 52 -35.31 -13.77 11.09
N ALA A 53 -35.93 -13.77 12.28
CA ALA A 53 -35.70 -12.75 13.30
C ALA A 53 -34.61 -13.23 14.26
N LEU A 54 -33.38 -12.77 14.06
CA LEU A 54 -32.25 -13.11 14.94
C LEU A 54 -32.07 -12.03 16.02
N GLN A 55 -31.81 -12.46 17.24
CA GLN A 55 -31.34 -11.56 18.30
C GLN A 55 -29.93 -11.07 17.98
N TYR A 56 -29.67 -9.79 18.26
CA TYR A 56 -28.34 -9.22 18.15
C TYR A 56 -27.36 -9.97 19.05
N ARG A 57 -26.17 -10.27 18.50
CA ARG A 57 -25.03 -10.79 19.24
C ARG A 57 -23.86 -9.87 18.99
N GLY A 58 -23.16 -9.49 20.06
CA GLY A 58 -21.94 -8.71 19.97
C GLY A 58 -20.80 -9.48 19.30
N VAL A 59 -19.69 -8.77 19.11
CA VAL A 59 -18.43 -9.35 18.64
C VAL A 59 -17.94 -10.44 19.60
N ALA A 60 -17.26 -11.46 19.07
CA ALA A 60 -16.71 -12.54 19.88
C ALA A 60 -15.62 -12.08 20.85
N GLU A 61 -14.91 -11.01 20.49
CA GLU A 61 -13.82 -10.43 21.28
C GLU A 61 -14.06 -8.92 21.49
N PRO A 62 -14.85 -8.52 22.51
CA PRO A 62 -15.07 -7.11 22.79
C PRO A 62 -13.79 -6.42 23.29
N ARG A 63 -13.71 -5.11 23.05
CA ARG A 63 -12.65 -4.25 23.60
C ARG A 63 -12.64 -4.32 25.13
N SER A 64 -11.46 -4.07 25.70
CA SER A 64 -11.27 -4.02 27.16
C SER A 64 -10.26 -2.93 27.50
N ALA A 65 -10.11 -2.59 28.79
CA ALA A 65 -9.06 -1.67 29.24
C ALA A 65 -7.64 -2.13 28.81
N ARG A 66 -7.41 -3.44 28.68
CA ARG A 66 -6.12 -3.99 28.22
C ARG A 66 -5.93 -3.89 26.70
N TYR A 67 -7.02 -3.96 25.95
CA TYR A 67 -7.06 -3.91 24.48
C TYR A 67 -8.14 -2.91 24.02
N PRO A 68 -7.85 -1.61 24.12
CA PRO A 68 -8.86 -0.56 24.03
C PRO A 68 -9.29 -0.20 22.60
N PHE A 69 -8.63 -0.73 21.57
CA PHE A 69 -8.93 -0.40 20.17
C PHE A 69 -9.64 -1.56 19.45
N SER A 70 -10.60 -1.22 18.59
CA SER A 70 -11.21 -2.15 17.64
C SER A 70 -10.41 -2.12 16.34
N LEU A 71 -9.62 -3.16 16.08
CA LEU A 71 -8.95 -3.35 14.80
C LEU A 71 -9.93 -3.89 13.76
N THR A 72 -10.16 -3.11 12.73
CA THR A 72 -10.85 -3.53 11.50
C THR A 72 -9.82 -3.83 10.41
N THR A 73 -10.14 -4.78 9.54
CA THR A 73 -9.29 -5.13 8.40
C THR A 73 -10.06 -5.03 7.10
N GLY A 74 -9.39 -4.61 6.04
CA GLY A 74 -9.99 -4.50 4.71
C GLY A 74 -8.99 -4.78 3.61
N ARG A 75 -9.42 -4.46 2.38
CA ARG A 75 -8.62 -4.66 1.19
C ARG A 75 -8.05 -3.34 0.68
N LEU A 76 -6.83 -3.40 0.17
CA LEU A 76 -6.27 -2.33 -0.66
C LEU A 76 -6.80 -2.50 -2.07
N ARG A 77 -7.11 -1.38 -2.73
CA ARG A 77 -7.61 -1.32 -4.09
C ARG A 77 -6.73 -2.06 -5.09
N ASP A 78 -5.42 -1.84 -4.99
CA ASP A 78 -4.44 -2.28 -6.00
C ASP A 78 -3.80 -3.64 -5.65
N GLN A 79 -4.20 -4.26 -4.53
CA GLN A 79 -3.63 -5.52 -4.07
C GLN A 79 -4.69 -6.62 -3.98
N TRP A 80 -4.28 -7.86 -4.25
CA TRP A 80 -5.19 -9.01 -4.34
C TRP A 80 -4.79 -10.09 -3.35
N HIS A 81 -5.68 -10.38 -2.40
CA HIS A 81 -5.47 -11.36 -1.31
C HIS A 81 -4.07 -11.25 -0.68
N GLY A 82 -3.31 -12.36 -0.60
CA GLY A 82 -1.97 -12.37 -0.01
C GLY A 82 -0.87 -11.72 -0.86
N MET A 83 -1.22 -11.03 -1.95
CA MET A 83 -0.27 -10.37 -2.85
C MET A 83 0.70 -11.29 -3.58
N SER A 84 0.43 -12.60 -3.69
CA SER A 84 1.33 -13.56 -4.35
C SER A 84 1.57 -13.27 -5.84
N ARG A 85 0.70 -12.49 -6.49
CA ARG A 85 0.89 -11.99 -7.87
C ARG A 85 1.00 -10.47 -7.92
N THR A 86 0.08 -9.76 -7.26
CA THR A 86 0.04 -8.29 -7.29
C THR A 86 1.21 -7.65 -6.55
N GLY A 87 1.75 -8.32 -5.53
CA GLY A 87 2.91 -7.87 -4.77
C GLY A 87 4.26 -8.03 -5.47
N THR A 88 4.31 -8.70 -6.63
CA THR A 88 5.51 -8.72 -7.49
C THR A 88 5.51 -7.58 -8.53
N LEU A 89 4.40 -6.87 -8.66
CA LEU A 89 4.25 -5.76 -9.61
C LEU A 89 4.45 -4.43 -8.90
N ALA A 90 5.66 -3.90 -9.01
CA ALA A 90 6.10 -2.63 -8.40
C ALA A 90 5.10 -1.46 -8.54
N ARG A 91 4.43 -1.35 -9.69
CA ARG A 91 3.46 -0.27 -9.96
C ARG A 91 2.22 -0.31 -9.04
N LEU A 92 1.86 -1.48 -8.53
CA LEU A 92 0.69 -1.66 -7.67
C LEU A 92 0.93 -1.19 -6.22
N PHE A 93 2.16 -0.78 -5.89
CA PHE A 93 2.50 -0.14 -4.62
C PHE A 93 2.35 1.39 -4.65
N GLY A 94 2.01 1.99 -5.80
CA GLY A 94 1.96 3.45 -5.91
C GLY A 94 0.90 4.13 -5.03
N HIS A 95 -0.21 3.46 -4.71
CA HIS A 95 -1.24 4.02 -3.81
C HIS A 95 -0.96 3.74 -2.33
N ALA A 96 -0.52 2.52 -2.02
CA ALA A 96 -0.18 2.07 -0.68
C ALA A 96 1.24 1.48 -0.72
N PRO A 97 2.28 2.34 -0.58
CA PRO A 97 3.67 1.91 -0.75
C PRO A 97 4.17 1.06 0.40
N GLU A 98 3.53 1.13 1.56
CA GLU A 98 3.90 0.39 2.77
C GLU A 98 2.65 0.13 3.64
N PRO A 99 2.69 -0.83 4.58
CA PRO A 99 1.65 -0.97 5.60
C PRO A 99 1.57 0.29 6.44
N ALA A 100 0.36 0.77 6.74
CA ALA A 100 0.13 1.85 7.68
C ALA A 100 -1.13 1.58 8.52
N LEU A 101 -1.03 1.74 9.83
CA LEU A 101 -2.17 1.70 10.74
C LEU A 101 -2.89 3.04 10.69
N GLN A 102 -4.11 3.03 10.16
CA GLN A 102 -4.94 4.23 10.16
C GLN A 102 -5.57 4.43 11.53
N MET A 103 -5.38 5.62 12.10
CA MET A 103 -5.86 6.02 13.42
C MET A 103 -6.45 7.42 13.37
N HIS A 104 -7.48 7.65 14.20
CA HIS A 104 -8.02 8.99 14.38
C HIS A 104 -6.98 9.94 15.01
N PRO A 105 -6.87 11.21 14.57
CA PRO A 105 -5.86 12.16 15.07
C PRO A 105 -5.86 12.32 16.60
N GLN A 106 -7.03 12.29 17.25
CA GLN A 106 -7.12 12.41 18.71
C GLN A 106 -6.55 11.18 19.43
N ASP A 107 -6.70 9.98 18.86
CA ASP A 107 -6.10 8.77 19.44
C ASP A 107 -4.59 8.78 19.28
N MET A 108 -4.09 9.24 18.13
CA MET A 108 -2.65 9.42 17.94
C MET A 108 -2.07 10.40 18.96
N ALA A 109 -2.71 11.55 19.17
CA ALA A 109 -2.30 12.52 20.18
C ALA A 109 -2.30 11.91 21.60
N ARG A 110 -3.36 11.16 21.98
CA ARG A 110 -3.44 10.45 23.27
C ARG A 110 -2.32 9.42 23.45
N GLN A 111 -1.88 8.78 22.37
CA GLN A 111 -0.82 7.77 22.37
C GLN A 111 0.59 8.35 22.13
N GLY A 112 0.75 9.67 21.99
CA GLY A 112 2.05 10.30 21.70
C GLY A 112 2.62 9.96 20.33
N LEU A 113 1.75 9.71 19.35
CA LEU A 113 2.08 9.28 18.00
C LEU A 113 1.92 10.41 16.98
N GLN A 114 2.82 10.44 15.99
CA GLN A 114 2.77 11.30 14.81
C GLN A 114 2.80 10.44 13.53
N ASP A 115 2.44 11.02 12.39
CA ASP A 115 2.50 10.32 11.11
C ASP A 115 3.90 9.73 10.84
N GLY A 116 3.94 8.45 10.48
CA GLY A 116 5.17 7.71 10.23
C GLY A 116 5.88 7.17 11.48
N ASP A 117 5.43 7.50 12.69
CA ASP A 117 5.91 6.83 13.90
C ASP A 117 5.59 5.33 13.83
N LEU A 118 6.44 4.50 14.41
CA LEU A 118 6.14 3.08 14.53
C LEU A 118 5.33 2.81 15.79
N ALA A 119 4.37 1.91 15.69
CA ALA A 119 3.61 1.43 16.83
C ALA A 119 3.54 -0.10 16.84
N TYR A 120 3.66 -0.66 18.05
CA TYR A 120 3.26 -2.03 18.34
C TYR A 120 1.73 -2.12 18.31
N ILE A 121 1.22 -3.08 17.55
CA ILE A 121 -0.19 -3.46 17.55
C ILE A 121 -0.27 -4.86 18.12
N THR A 122 -0.87 -5.00 19.30
CA THR A 122 -0.87 -6.25 20.05
C THR A 122 -2.29 -6.70 20.33
N SER A 123 -2.61 -7.95 19.99
CA SER A 123 -3.80 -8.66 20.48
C SER A 123 -3.41 -9.72 21.51
N VAL A 124 -4.36 -10.53 21.98
CA VAL A 124 -4.03 -11.70 22.83
C VAL A 124 -3.21 -12.77 22.10
N ARG A 125 -3.19 -12.75 20.75
CA ARG A 125 -2.54 -13.78 19.91
C ARG A 125 -1.12 -13.42 19.49
N GLY A 126 -0.79 -12.14 19.43
CA GLY A 126 0.51 -11.71 18.94
C GLY A 126 0.63 -10.21 18.81
N SER A 127 1.78 -9.79 18.30
CA SER A 127 2.08 -8.39 18.05
C SER A 127 2.75 -8.21 16.70
N ILE A 128 2.48 -7.08 16.05
CA ILE A 128 3.21 -6.59 14.88
C ILE A 128 3.69 -5.16 15.14
N VAL A 129 4.55 -4.64 14.28
CA VAL A 129 5.03 -3.25 14.29
C VAL A 129 4.80 -2.67 12.91
N VAL A 130 4.16 -1.51 12.81
CA VAL A 130 3.91 -0.82 11.53
C VAL A 130 3.95 0.70 11.76
N PRO A 131 4.19 1.52 10.72
CA PRO A 131 4.01 2.95 10.84
C PRO A 131 2.53 3.30 11.02
N VAL A 132 2.26 4.41 11.70
CA VAL A 132 0.91 4.95 11.87
C VAL A 132 0.63 6.07 10.89
N GLN A 133 -0.64 6.20 10.52
CA GLN A 133 -1.15 7.23 9.63
C GLN A 133 -2.43 7.83 10.21
N SER A 134 -2.45 9.13 10.34
CA SER A 134 -3.61 9.91 10.75
C SER A 134 -4.69 9.85 9.68
N SER A 135 -5.92 9.59 10.10
CA SER A 135 -7.10 9.55 9.23
C SER A 135 -8.34 10.02 9.99
N ASP A 136 -8.97 11.08 9.50
CA ASP A 136 -10.25 11.59 9.98
C ASP A 136 -11.46 10.73 9.53
N GLU A 137 -11.24 9.81 8.58
CA GLU A 137 -12.22 8.79 8.20
C GLU A 137 -12.37 7.70 9.29
N MET A 138 -11.44 7.63 10.26
CA MET A 138 -11.50 6.68 11.38
C MET A 138 -12.29 7.24 12.56
N ALA A 139 -13.22 6.46 13.11
CA ALA A 139 -13.85 6.81 14.38
C ALA A 139 -12.86 6.67 15.56
N PRO A 140 -13.00 7.45 16.63
CA PRO A 140 -12.23 7.26 17.85
C PRO A 140 -12.30 5.81 18.37
N GLU A 141 -11.18 5.31 18.89
CA GLU A 141 -11.01 3.95 19.41
C GLU A 141 -11.18 2.83 18.36
N GLN A 142 -11.24 3.19 17.08
CA GLN A 142 -11.19 2.27 15.95
C GLN A 142 -9.90 2.48 15.16
N VAL A 143 -9.31 1.38 14.70
CA VAL A 143 -8.11 1.41 13.87
C VAL A 143 -8.30 0.51 12.66
N PHE A 144 -7.65 0.86 11.56
CA PHE A 144 -7.72 0.08 10.33
C PHE A 144 -6.33 -0.32 9.85
N LEU A 145 -6.16 -1.60 9.51
CA LEU A 145 -4.97 -2.09 8.83
C LEU A 145 -5.37 -3.09 7.75
N ALA A 146 -4.86 -2.89 6.54
CA ALA A 146 -5.22 -3.75 5.42
C ALA A 146 -4.67 -5.18 5.58
N MET A 147 -5.49 -6.19 5.28
CA MET A 147 -5.15 -7.61 5.53
C MET A 147 -3.99 -8.15 4.69
N HIS A 148 -3.60 -7.44 3.63
CA HIS A 148 -2.66 -7.90 2.61
C HIS A 148 -1.24 -8.12 3.15
N TRP A 149 -0.87 -7.39 4.20
CA TRP A 149 0.49 -7.36 4.72
C TRP A 149 0.81 -8.62 5.54
N GLY A 150 1.30 -9.63 4.84
CA GLY A 150 1.79 -10.89 5.38
C GLY A 150 3.28 -10.85 5.78
N SER A 151 3.77 -11.97 6.32
CA SER A 151 5.19 -12.19 6.69
C SER A 151 6.17 -12.13 5.51
N GLU A 152 5.63 -12.06 4.30
CA GLU A 152 6.39 -11.79 3.08
C GLU A 152 6.89 -10.33 3.06
N TYR A 153 6.04 -9.37 3.37
CA TYR A 153 6.36 -7.94 3.25
C TYR A 153 6.69 -7.30 4.59
N LEU A 154 6.20 -7.88 5.68
CA LEU A 154 6.42 -7.43 7.05
C LEU A 154 7.25 -8.47 7.79
N GLY A 155 8.28 -8.04 8.51
CA GLY A 155 9.07 -8.93 9.36
C GLY A 155 9.69 -8.21 10.53
N GLY A 156 10.59 -8.94 11.18
CA GLY A 156 11.22 -8.55 12.42
C GLY A 156 10.77 -9.40 13.60
N HIS A 157 11.02 -8.95 14.81
CA HIS A 157 10.66 -9.69 16.03
C HIS A 157 10.10 -8.78 17.13
N THR A 158 9.26 -9.37 17.97
CA THR A 158 8.84 -8.78 19.25
C THR A 158 10.00 -8.74 20.24
N SER A 159 9.83 -8.03 21.36
CA SER A 159 10.80 -8.02 22.46
C SER A 159 11.02 -9.39 23.11
N THR A 160 10.12 -10.35 22.89
CA THR A 160 10.24 -11.74 23.36
C THR A 160 10.88 -12.66 22.31
N GLY A 161 11.42 -12.12 21.21
CA GLY A 161 12.07 -12.89 20.14
C GLY A 161 11.11 -13.60 19.19
N MET A 162 9.78 -13.46 19.37
CA MET A 162 8.82 -14.02 18.43
C MET A 162 8.81 -13.20 17.14
N ARG A 163 8.95 -13.87 15.99
CA ARG A 163 8.86 -13.26 14.66
C ARG A 163 7.52 -12.54 14.47
N LEU A 164 7.56 -11.34 13.89
CA LEU A 164 6.35 -10.63 13.49
C LEU A 164 5.66 -11.42 12.38
N ALA A 165 4.38 -11.70 12.59
CA ALA A 165 3.52 -12.32 11.60
C ALA A 165 2.80 -11.26 10.76
N GLY A 166 1.98 -11.70 9.80
CA GLY A 166 1.09 -10.81 9.06
C GLY A 166 -0.08 -10.31 9.88
N VAL A 167 -0.83 -9.34 9.34
CA VAL A 167 -1.99 -8.71 9.98
C VAL A 167 -3.01 -9.72 10.51
N ASN A 168 -3.24 -10.81 9.79
CA ASN A 168 -4.19 -11.86 10.19
C ASN A 168 -3.80 -12.56 11.50
N ALA A 169 -2.54 -12.53 11.93
CA ALA A 169 -2.13 -13.08 13.23
C ALA A 169 -2.73 -12.32 14.41
N LEU A 170 -3.19 -11.07 14.20
CA LEU A 170 -3.91 -10.31 15.21
C LEU A 170 -5.39 -10.71 15.30
N THR A 171 -5.96 -11.36 14.28
CA THR A 171 -7.42 -11.60 14.18
C THR A 171 -7.89 -12.83 14.95
N THR A 172 -9.16 -12.81 15.38
CA THR A 172 -9.78 -13.89 16.15
C THR A 172 -10.01 -15.16 15.31
N PRO A 173 -9.84 -16.37 15.88
CA PRO A 173 -10.23 -17.61 15.23
C PRO A 173 -11.75 -17.88 15.32
N ALA A 174 -12.52 -17.00 15.98
CA ALA A 174 -13.97 -17.15 16.08
C ALA A 174 -14.62 -17.19 14.69
N PHE A 175 -15.63 -18.04 14.54
CA PHE A 175 -16.37 -18.20 13.30
C PHE A 175 -17.85 -18.46 13.55
N CYS A 176 -18.69 -18.14 12.57
CA CYS A 176 -20.12 -18.44 12.63
C CYS A 176 -20.34 -19.98 12.67
N PRO A 177 -21.02 -20.54 13.69
CA PRO A 177 -21.18 -21.98 13.81
C PRO A 177 -21.94 -22.62 12.63
N THR A 178 -22.76 -21.85 11.92
CA THR A 178 -23.53 -22.29 10.74
C THR A 178 -22.71 -22.20 9.46
N SER A 179 -22.22 -21.00 9.10
CA SER A 179 -21.53 -20.79 7.80
C SER A 179 -20.05 -21.10 7.83
N LYS A 180 -19.46 -21.28 9.03
CA LYS A 180 -18.02 -21.41 9.27
C LYS A 180 -17.18 -20.21 8.79
N GLN A 181 -17.82 -19.06 8.57
CA GLN A 181 -17.14 -17.83 8.19
C GLN A 181 -16.46 -17.19 9.42
N PRO A 182 -15.18 -16.80 9.34
CA PRO A 182 -14.44 -16.20 10.44
C PRO A 182 -14.81 -14.73 10.69
N GLU A 183 -14.71 -14.29 11.95
CA GLU A 183 -14.95 -12.91 12.38
C GLU A 183 -13.73 -12.00 12.13
N LEU A 184 -13.32 -11.84 10.87
CA LEU A 184 -12.09 -11.11 10.51
C LEU A 184 -12.21 -9.58 10.57
N LYS A 185 -13.40 -9.05 10.88
CA LYS A 185 -13.70 -7.61 10.83
C LYS A 185 -13.59 -6.93 12.18
N HIS A 186 -13.24 -7.69 13.23
CA HIS A 186 -12.99 -7.16 14.56
C HIS A 186 -11.86 -7.95 15.24
N ALA A 187 -10.96 -7.24 15.90
CA ALA A 187 -10.06 -7.77 16.91
C ALA A 187 -9.79 -6.69 17.95
N ALA A 188 -9.81 -7.05 19.24
CA ALA A 188 -9.43 -6.11 20.28
C ALA A 188 -7.90 -6.02 20.34
N VAL A 189 -7.37 -4.80 20.16
CA VAL A 189 -5.94 -4.56 20.15
C VAL A 189 -5.52 -3.43 21.09
N LYS A 190 -4.26 -3.46 21.47
CA LYS A 190 -3.54 -2.38 22.13
C LYS A 190 -2.56 -1.78 21.13
N VAL A 191 -2.49 -0.45 21.09
CA VAL A 191 -1.52 0.29 20.29
C VAL A 191 -0.58 1.01 21.23
N LEU A 192 0.73 0.85 21.05
CA LEU A 192 1.78 1.52 21.81
C LEU A 192 2.88 2.00 20.88
N LYS A 193 3.45 3.18 21.14
CA LYS A 193 4.62 3.67 20.40
C LYS A 193 5.78 2.69 20.51
N ALA A 194 6.45 2.43 19.37
CA ALA A 194 7.63 1.61 19.30
C ALA A 194 8.89 2.49 19.33
N GLU A 195 9.59 2.47 20.48
CA GLU A 195 10.84 3.21 20.69
C GLU A 195 12.01 2.52 19.98
N LEU A 196 12.07 2.72 18.67
CA LEU A 196 13.11 2.22 17.77
C LEU A 196 13.82 3.42 17.12
N PRO A 197 14.76 4.07 17.85
CA PRO A 197 15.37 5.33 17.40
C PRO A 197 16.32 5.15 16.22
N TRP A 198 16.93 3.97 16.05
CA TRP A 198 17.77 3.70 14.90
C TRP A 198 16.90 3.25 13.72
N ARG A 199 16.98 3.96 12.59
CA ARG A 199 16.19 3.69 11.38
C ARG A 199 17.07 3.37 10.19
N LEU A 200 16.54 2.57 9.26
CA LEU A 200 17.14 2.25 7.97
C LEU A 200 16.14 2.49 6.86
N VAL A 201 16.59 3.15 5.79
CA VAL A 201 15.89 3.19 4.51
C VAL A 201 16.88 2.89 3.41
N ALA A 202 16.58 1.92 2.57
CA ALA A 202 17.40 1.59 1.42
C ALA A 202 16.54 1.38 0.18
N ARG A 203 16.97 1.92 -0.96
CA ARG A 203 16.31 1.77 -2.26
C ARG A 203 17.33 1.47 -3.33
N ALA A 204 17.01 0.60 -4.27
CA ALA A 204 17.78 0.45 -5.49
C ALA A 204 16.88 0.15 -6.68
N TRP A 205 17.20 0.77 -7.81
CA TRP A 205 16.78 0.28 -9.11
C TRP A 205 17.53 -1.00 -9.43
N LEU A 206 16.79 -2.01 -9.87
CA LEU A 206 17.35 -3.33 -10.19
C LEU A 206 16.92 -3.74 -11.61
N PRO A 207 17.70 -4.61 -12.27
CA PRO A 207 17.21 -5.33 -13.43
C PRO A 207 15.89 -6.05 -13.12
N ALA A 208 14.97 -6.09 -14.08
CA ALA A 208 13.62 -6.59 -13.87
C ALA A 208 13.61 -8.08 -13.46
N ASP A 209 14.53 -8.86 -14.02
CA ASP A 209 14.77 -10.27 -13.72
C ASP A 209 15.40 -10.51 -12.33
N GLN A 210 16.08 -9.51 -11.76
CA GLN A 210 16.72 -9.61 -10.44
C GLN A 210 15.86 -9.06 -9.30
N THR A 211 14.88 -8.20 -9.59
CA THR A 211 14.09 -7.49 -8.57
C THR A 211 13.45 -8.45 -7.55
N LEU A 212 12.80 -9.52 -8.02
CA LEU A 212 12.15 -10.49 -7.14
C LEU A 212 13.16 -11.28 -6.30
N ALA A 213 14.26 -11.72 -6.92
CA ALA A 213 15.31 -12.47 -6.23
C ALA A 213 15.96 -11.62 -5.12
N THR A 214 16.28 -10.36 -5.40
CA THR A 214 16.81 -9.43 -4.40
C THR A 214 15.82 -9.16 -3.28
N ARG A 215 14.53 -8.96 -3.59
CA ARG A 215 13.49 -8.78 -2.57
C ARG A 215 13.36 -9.99 -1.65
N ASN A 216 13.41 -11.21 -2.19
CA ASN A 216 13.38 -12.45 -1.41
C ASN A 216 14.62 -12.60 -0.53
N ALA A 217 15.82 -12.30 -1.07
CA ALA A 217 17.06 -12.31 -0.29
C ALA A 217 17.02 -11.28 0.85
N MET A 218 16.46 -10.09 0.59
CA MET A 218 16.28 -9.04 1.59
C MET A 218 15.26 -9.45 2.67
N ALA A 219 14.18 -10.13 2.27
CA ALA A 219 13.17 -10.61 3.21
C ALA A 219 13.74 -11.61 4.23
N ALA A 220 14.73 -12.41 3.84
CA ALA A 220 15.43 -13.32 4.74
C ALA A 220 16.27 -12.59 5.81
N LEU A 221 16.58 -11.31 5.61
CA LEU A 221 17.32 -10.47 6.56
C LEU A 221 16.40 -9.70 7.52
N MET A 222 15.09 -9.66 7.27
CA MET A 222 14.15 -8.82 8.03
C MET A 222 14.04 -9.23 9.50
N ASP A 223 14.20 -10.52 9.80
CA ASP A 223 14.13 -11.05 11.17
C ASP A 223 15.29 -10.58 12.07
N ALA A 224 16.32 -9.95 11.50
CA ALA A 224 17.41 -9.34 12.26
C ALA A 224 17.07 -7.97 12.86
N PHE A 225 15.85 -7.46 12.63
CA PHE A 225 15.38 -6.18 13.14
C PHE A 225 14.13 -6.35 14.01
N PRO A 226 13.89 -5.48 15.01
CA PRO A 226 12.58 -5.40 15.65
C PRO A 226 11.44 -5.06 14.68
N PHE A 227 11.73 -4.23 13.67
CA PHE A 227 10.82 -3.92 12.56
C PHE A 227 11.57 -3.92 11.24
N ALA A 228 11.00 -4.58 10.24
CA ALA A 228 11.42 -4.42 8.86
C ALA A 228 10.26 -4.62 7.88
N LEU A 229 10.33 -3.91 6.77
CA LEU A 229 9.47 -4.14 5.61
C LEU A 229 10.29 -4.13 4.32
N CYS A 230 9.93 -4.99 3.37
CA CYS A 230 10.57 -5.04 2.08
C CYS A 230 9.53 -5.14 0.96
N VAL A 231 9.49 -4.13 0.10
CA VAL A 231 8.46 -3.97 -0.94
C VAL A 231 9.11 -3.52 -2.26
N PRO A 232 8.55 -3.90 -3.42
CA PRO A 232 8.98 -3.30 -4.67
C PRO A 232 8.43 -1.89 -4.83
N PHE A 233 9.09 -1.06 -5.64
CA PHE A 233 8.62 0.27 -6.05
C PHE A 233 8.94 0.50 -7.53
N SER A 234 8.18 1.37 -8.19
CA SER A 234 8.36 1.67 -9.61
C SER A 234 8.66 3.14 -9.85
N SER A 235 9.31 3.46 -10.98
CA SER A 235 9.40 4.86 -11.41
C SER A 235 8.03 5.38 -11.84
N PRO A 236 7.78 6.70 -11.77
CA PRO A 236 6.52 7.30 -12.21
C PRO A 236 6.18 6.88 -13.64
N VAL A 237 4.94 6.47 -13.86
CA VAL A 237 4.45 6.16 -15.21
C VAL A 237 4.19 7.48 -15.93
N GLN A 238 4.96 7.77 -16.99
CA GLN A 238 4.69 8.92 -17.85
C GLN A 238 3.88 8.49 -19.08
N PRO A 239 2.71 9.12 -19.31
CA PRO A 239 1.94 8.98 -20.54
C PRO A 239 2.81 9.14 -21.81
N GLY A 240 2.92 8.10 -22.64
CA GLY A 240 3.61 8.18 -23.94
C GLY A 240 5.14 8.04 -23.88
N ALA A 241 5.71 7.72 -22.71
CA ALA A 241 7.14 7.46 -22.61
C ALA A 241 7.54 6.18 -23.37
N ALA A 242 8.64 6.26 -24.14
CA ALA A 242 9.17 5.14 -24.90
C ALA A 242 9.79 4.03 -24.02
N ARG A 243 10.18 4.37 -22.78
CA ARG A 243 10.82 3.44 -21.84
C ARG A 243 9.80 2.86 -20.87
N ALA A 244 9.84 1.54 -20.70
CA ALA A 244 9.10 0.89 -19.63
C ALA A 244 9.59 1.41 -18.26
N PRO A 245 8.69 1.68 -17.29
CA PRO A 245 9.08 2.15 -15.97
C PRO A 245 9.95 1.12 -15.27
N ARG A 246 10.94 1.63 -14.53
CA ARG A 246 11.88 0.84 -13.76
C ARG A 246 11.17 0.21 -12.57
N SER A 247 11.70 -0.92 -12.14
CA SER A 247 11.32 -1.56 -10.88
C SER A 247 12.53 -1.59 -9.96
N GLY A 248 12.29 -1.45 -8.67
CA GLY A 248 13.30 -1.47 -7.63
C GLY A 248 12.77 -2.08 -6.35
N VAL A 249 13.63 -2.17 -5.35
CA VAL A 249 13.29 -2.69 -4.01
C VAL A 249 13.53 -1.61 -2.95
N LEU A 250 12.55 -1.42 -2.08
CA LEU A 250 12.61 -0.59 -0.88
C LEU A 250 12.66 -1.50 0.34
N LEU A 251 13.69 -1.29 1.17
CA LEU A 251 13.77 -1.80 2.53
C LEU A 251 13.59 -0.63 3.50
N ARG A 252 12.69 -0.77 4.47
CA ARG A 252 12.74 0.01 5.71
C ARG A 252 12.98 -0.93 6.88
N ALA A 253 13.79 -0.51 7.83
CA ALA A 253 13.96 -1.23 9.09
C ALA A 253 14.14 -0.27 10.26
N ALA A 254 13.91 -0.76 11.47
CA ALA A 254 14.12 -0.02 12.69
C ALA A 254 14.58 -0.93 13.82
N ALA A 255 15.47 -0.41 14.67
CA ALA A 255 16.05 -1.12 15.80
C ALA A 255 16.28 -0.17 16.98
N HIS A 256 16.57 -0.75 18.15
CA HIS A 256 16.99 0.02 19.33
C HIS A 256 18.37 0.64 19.12
N ASP A 257 19.30 -0.14 18.57
CA ASP A 257 20.67 0.26 18.29
C ASP A 257 21.04 -0.05 16.83
N ALA A 258 22.20 0.46 16.39
CA ALA A 258 22.73 0.11 15.08
C ALA A 258 22.99 -1.41 14.99
N PRO A 259 22.52 -2.09 13.92
CA PRO A 259 22.75 -3.52 13.74
C PRO A 259 24.23 -3.82 13.44
N PRO A 260 24.65 -5.10 13.51
CA PRO A 260 26.00 -5.50 13.15
C PRO A 260 26.40 -5.02 11.74
N GLU A 261 27.65 -4.59 11.61
CA GLU A 261 28.18 -4.04 10.35
C GLU A 261 28.05 -5.03 9.18
N ALA A 262 28.30 -6.31 9.43
CA ALA A 262 28.16 -7.38 8.44
C ALA A 262 26.74 -7.46 7.85
N LEU A 263 25.70 -7.17 8.65
CA LEU A 263 24.32 -7.13 8.15
C LEU A 263 24.11 -5.96 7.19
N LEU A 264 24.62 -4.77 7.53
CA LEU A 264 24.53 -3.59 6.68
C LEU A 264 25.32 -3.77 5.38
N GLU A 265 26.49 -4.38 5.44
CA GLU A 265 27.30 -4.72 4.27
C GLU A 265 26.58 -5.72 3.36
N ARG A 266 25.90 -6.72 3.93
CA ARG A 266 25.08 -7.66 3.16
C ARG A 266 23.92 -6.97 2.45
N ILE A 267 23.24 -6.03 3.12
CA ILE A 267 22.18 -5.21 2.52
C ILE A 267 22.75 -4.34 1.38
N GLU A 268 23.90 -3.71 1.59
CA GLU A 268 24.58 -2.91 0.56
C GLU A 268 24.93 -3.74 -0.68
N ALA A 269 25.49 -4.94 -0.49
CA ALA A 269 25.83 -5.85 -1.59
C ALA A 269 24.58 -6.29 -2.39
N LEU A 270 23.47 -6.61 -1.71
CA LEU A 270 22.21 -6.95 -2.39
C LEU A 270 21.64 -5.80 -3.25
N LEU A 271 21.96 -4.56 -2.89
CA LEU A 271 21.54 -3.36 -3.60
C LEU A 271 22.61 -2.84 -4.59
N GLY A 272 23.75 -3.53 -4.70
CA GLY A 272 24.88 -3.16 -5.54
C GLY A 272 25.56 -1.85 -5.11
N LEU A 273 25.46 -1.48 -3.84
CA LEU A 273 26.12 -0.29 -3.27
C LEU A 273 27.63 -0.54 -3.03
N ASP A 274 28.13 -1.76 -3.20
CA ASP A 274 29.53 -2.17 -3.16
C ASP A 274 30.31 -1.89 -4.46
N SER A 275 29.86 -0.90 -5.24
CA SER A 275 30.54 -0.44 -6.46
C SER A 275 31.43 0.78 -6.24
N GLN A 276 32.34 1.03 -7.19
CA GLN A 276 33.23 2.21 -7.20
C GLN A 276 32.46 3.54 -7.34
N ASP A 277 31.27 3.52 -7.97
CA ASP A 277 30.41 4.70 -8.14
C ASP A 277 29.58 5.07 -6.90
N THR A 278 29.84 4.42 -5.76
CA THR A 278 29.10 4.64 -4.52
C THR A 278 29.81 5.63 -3.61
N LEU A 279 29.15 6.76 -3.36
CA LEU A 279 29.53 7.71 -2.31
C LEU A 279 29.17 7.12 -0.95
N ARG A 280 30.07 7.20 0.03
CA ARG A 280 29.91 6.55 1.34
C ARG A 280 30.28 7.49 2.48
N TYR A 281 29.52 7.40 3.57
CA TYR A 281 29.83 8.05 4.84
C TYR A 281 29.45 7.11 5.99
N ARG A 282 30.33 6.98 6.97
CA ARG A 282 30.14 6.16 8.17
C ARG A 282 30.52 6.99 9.40
N ASP A 283 29.65 6.98 10.40
CA ASP A 283 29.93 7.51 11.74
C ASP A 283 29.53 6.43 12.75
N HIS A 284 30.51 5.65 13.17
CA HIS A 284 30.31 4.56 14.14
C HIS A 284 29.87 5.08 15.50
N ARG A 285 30.28 6.30 15.89
CA ARG A 285 29.97 6.88 17.19
C ARG A 285 28.47 7.23 17.30
N HIS A 286 27.88 7.68 16.21
CA HIS A 286 26.45 8.05 16.16
C HIS A 286 25.59 7.01 15.40
N GLY A 287 26.14 5.84 15.08
CA GLY A 287 25.44 4.77 14.37
C GLY A 287 24.96 5.15 12.97
N GLN A 288 25.60 6.14 12.32
CA GLN A 288 25.18 6.63 11.00
C GLN A 288 25.88 5.86 9.89
N ARG A 289 25.12 5.46 8.87
CA ARG A 289 25.64 4.85 7.64
C ARG A 289 24.92 5.40 6.44
N ARG A 290 25.65 5.91 5.46
CA ARG A 290 25.08 6.50 4.24
C ARG A 290 25.84 6.00 3.03
N SER A 291 25.09 5.51 2.05
CA SER A 291 25.62 5.06 0.78
C SER A 291 24.71 5.58 -0.34
N ALA A 292 25.29 6.14 -1.40
CA ALA A 292 24.55 6.66 -2.54
C ALA A 292 25.32 6.34 -3.82
N ARG A 293 24.75 5.45 -4.66
CA ARG A 293 25.34 5.05 -5.94
C ARG A 293 24.77 5.88 -7.07
N LEU A 294 25.66 6.52 -7.82
CA LEU A 294 25.32 7.26 -9.02
C LEU A 294 25.41 6.35 -10.24
N GLU A 295 24.49 6.51 -11.17
CA GLU A 295 24.52 5.91 -12.51
C GLU A 295 24.82 7.03 -13.52
N ARG A 296 25.93 6.87 -14.23
CA ARG A 296 26.41 7.81 -15.25
C ARG A 296 26.13 7.19 -16.62
N GLY A 297 25.22 7.80 -17.37
CA GLY A 297 24.94 7.44 -18.77
C GLY A 297 25.29 8.60 -19.70
N GLU A 298 24.67 8.64 -20.88
CA GLU A 298 24.82 9.75 -21.84
C GLU A 298 24.21 11.08 -21.33
N GLY A 299 23.36 11.02 -20.31
CA GLY A 299 22.72 12.18 -19.67
C GLY A 299 23.29 12.56 -18.29
N PRO A 300 22.64 13.48 -17.56
CA PRO A 300 23.05 13.83 -16.21
C PRO A 300 23.01 12.60 -15.29
N ALA A 301 24.01 12.48 -14.41
CA ALA A 301 24.09 11.35 -13.49
C ALA A 301 22.87 11.33 -12.55
N THR A 302 22.25 10.16 -12.39
CA THR A 302 21.06 9.94 -11.53
C THR A 302 21.40 8.98 -10.39
N LEU A 303 20.54 8.87 -9.38
CA LEU A 303 20.70 7.90 -8.29
C LEU A 303 20.20 6.52 -8.73
N ALA A 304 21.07 5.51 -8.67
CA ALA A 304 20.70 4.11 -8.89
C ALA A 304 20.38 3.37 -7.60
N ALA A 305 21.05 3.70 -6.49
CA ALA A 305 20.78 3.10 -5.20
C ALA A 305 21.13 4.06 -4.06
N MET A 306 20.47 3.89 -2.92
CA MET A 306 20.75 4.62 -1.69
C MET A 306 20.53 3.73 -0.46
N LEU A 307 21.25 4.03 0.61
CA LEU A 307 21.02 3.51 1.96
C LEU A 307 21.28 4.63 2.96
N LEU A 308 20.34 4.85 3.87
CA LEU A 308 20.42 5.76 5.01
C LEU A 308 20.15 4.95 6.27
N GLY A 309 21.13 4.81 7.16
CA GLY A 309 21.05 4.14 8.46
C GLY A 309 21.35 5.11 9.59
N GLY A 310 20.63 4.98 10.71
CA GLY A 310 20.61 5.96 11.80
C GLY A 310 19.55 7.03 11.57
N ASP A 311 19.96 8.19 11.07
CA ASP A 311 19.08 9.30 10.71
C ASP A 311 18.59 9.18 9.26
N THR A 312 17.33 8.78 9.10
CA THR A 312 16.68 8.60 7.80
C THR A 312 15.90 9.81 7.32
N ARG A 313 15.96 10.97 7.98
CA ARG A 313 15.15 12.14 7.61
C ARG A 313 15.43 12.68 6.20
N ALA A 314 16.65 12.46 5.69
CA ALA A 314 17.02 12.82 4.32
C ALA A 314 16.28 12.00 3.24
N ASP A 315 15.61 10.92 3.65
CA ASP A 315 14.79 10.08 2.78
C ASP A 315 13.77 10.88 1.95
N ALA A 316 13.15 11.89 2.57
CA ALA A 316 12.11 12.69 1.94
C ALA A 316 12.55 13.38 0.64
N TRP A 317 13.85 13.71 0.49
CA TRP A 317 14.36 14.38 -0.69
C TRP A 317 15.30 13.51 -1.53
N ILE A 318 16.13 12.66 -0.91
CA ILE A 318 16.99 11.71 -1.65
C ILE A 318 16.13 10.62 -2.30
N GLY A 319 15.10 10.14 -1.60
CA GLY A 319 14.14 9.20 -2.15
C GLY A 319 13.40 9.78 -3.36
N THR A 320 13.03 11.06 -3.33
CA THR A 320 12.45 11.76 -4.48
C THR A 320 13.42 11.79 -5.66
N LEU A 321 14.69 12.17 -5.45
CA LEU A 321 15.71 12.17 -6.50
C LEU A 321 15.82 10.81 -7.19
N LEU A 322 15.84 9.72 -6.42
CA LEU A 322 15.94 8.37 -6.93
C LEU A 322 14.67 7.94 -7.67
N VAL A 323 13.50 8.09 -7.05
CA VAL A 323 12.23 7.60 -7.61
C VAL A 323 11.83 8.37 -8.87
N GLN A 324 12.02 9.70 -8.87
CA GLN A 324 11.72 10.55 -10.02
C GLN A 324 12.84 10.61 -11.06
N GLU A 325 13.95 9.88 -10.85
CA GLU A 325 15.11 9.83 -11.75
C GLU A 325 15.67 11.24 -12.07
N LEU A 326 15.67 12.12 -11.07
CA LEU A 326 16.15 13.51 -11.22
C LEU A 326 17.68 13.55 -11.28
N PRO A 327 18.27 14.56 -11.96
CA PRO A 327 19.70 14.80 -11.95
C PRO A 327 20.25 14.88 -10.52
N ALA A 328 21.21 14.01 -10.20
CA ALA A 328 21.80 13.88 -8.87
C ALA A 328 23.30 14.21 -8.82
N GLY A 329 23.98 14.21 -9.97
CA GLY A 329 25.43 14.37 -10.06
C GLY A 329 25.99 15.64 -9.40
N ALA A 330 25.23 16.74 -9.43
CA ALA A 330 25.67 18.02 -8.87
C ALA A 330 25.65 18.07 -7.32
N TYR A 331 24.94 17.16 -6.65
CA TYR A 331 24.81 17.21 -5.18
C TYR A 331 26.03 16.64 -4.46
N GLY A 332 26.76 15.70 -5.07
CA GLY A 332 27.98 15.11 -4.50
C GLY A 332 27.81 14.72 -3.03
N ARG A 333 28.65 15.28 -2.14
CA ARG A 333 28.60 15.02 -0.69
C ARG A 333 27.26 15.39 -0.01
N GLN A 334 26.44 16.25 -0.60
CA GLN A 334 25.12 16.58 -0.03
C GLN A 334 24.21 15.35 0.02
N LEU A 335 24.39 14.38 -0.88
CA LEU A 335 23.70 13.08 -0.86
C LEU A 335 24.01 12.26 0.41
N LEU A 336 25.06 12.63 1.14
CA LEU A 336 25.48 12.00 2.39
C LEU A 336 25.17 12.88 3.61
N ALA A 337 24.47 14.01 3.45
CA ALA A 337 24.16 14.91 4.56
C ALA A 337 23.02 14.35 5.44
N PRO A 338 23.10 14.49 6.78
CA PRO A 338 22.01 14.17 7.69
C PRO A 338 20.88 15.21 7.66
N GLY A 339 19.73 14.87 8.24
CA GLY A 339 18.58 15.76 8.40
C GLY A 339 17.60 15.82 7.21
N ALA A 340 16.45 16.45 7.45
CA ALA A 340 15.35 16.58 6.50
C ALA A 340 15.51 17.72 5.48
N GLN A 341 16.49 18.60 5.67
CA GLN A 341 16.59 19.83 4.89
C GLN A 341 17.08 19.54 3.47
N ALA A 342 16.16 19.64 2.51
CA ALA A 342 16.48 19.48 1.09
C ALA A 342 17.31 20.67 0.56
N PRO A 343 18.22 20.44 -0.40
CA PRO A 343 18.87 21.51 -1.16
C PRO A 343 17.84 22.46 -1.79
N ALA A 344 18.17 23.75 -1.86
CA ALA A 344 17.22 24.78 -2.31
C ALA A 344 16.59 24.48 -3.68
N ALA A 345 17.38 23.91 -4.60
CA ALA A 345 16.94 23.52 -5.95
C ALA A 345 15.87 22.41 -5.99
N LEU A 346 15.75 21.59 -4.94
CA LEU A 346 14.81 20.46 -4.88
C LEU A 346 13.49 20.79 -4.18
N ARG A 347 13.39 21.93 -3.50
CA ARG A 347 12.19 22.30 -2.74
C ARG A 347 10.92 22.35 -3.60
N GLY A 348 11.03 22.69 -4.89
CA GLY A 348 9.90 22.68 -5.83
C GLY A 348 9.54 21.32 -6.44
N ALA A 349 10.52 20.43 -6.67
CA ALA A 349 10.28 19.14 -7.33
C ALA A 349 9.58 18.10 -6.42
N SER A 350 9.90 18.10 -5.13
CA SER A 350 9.30 17.20 -4.13
C SER A 350 7.81 17.50 -3.88
N GLN A 351 7.37 18.77 -4.03
CA GLN A 351 5.98 19.19 -3.84
C GLN A 351 5.08 18.95 -5.06
N ALA A 352 5.64 18.80 -6.25
CA ALA A 352 4.89 18.92 -7.52
C ALA A 352 3.98 17.73 -7.87
N GLN A 353 4.16 16.53 -7.28
CA GLN A 353 3.45 15.32 -7.72
C GLN A 353 2.31 14.88 -6.77
N GLY A 354 2.43 15.10 -5.46
CA GLY A 354 1.42 14.70 -4.46
C GLY A 354 1.16 13.18 -4.40
N ARG A 355 0.19 12.74 -3.59
CA ARG A 355 -0.21 11.31 -3.50
C ARG A 355 -0.71 10.80 -4.85
N GLN A 356 -0.31 9.58 -5.25
CA GLN A 356 -0.83 8.96 -6.46
C GLN A 356 -2.33 8.64 -6.33
N VAL A 357 -3.12 9.10 -7.31
CA VAL A 357 -4.57 8.88 -7.38
C VAL A 357 -4.89 7.81 -8.43
N CYS A 358 -4.35 7.95 -9.64
CA CYS A 358 -4.55 6.98 -10.73
C CYS A 358 -3.29 6.16 -11.00
N GLY A 359 -3.32 4.86 -10.66
CA GLY A 359 -2.19 3.95 -10.89
C GLY A 359 -1.98 3.56 -12.36
N CYS A 360 -3.04 3.49 -13.17
CA CYS A 360 -2.93 3.10 -14.59
C CYS A 360 -2.05 4.06 -15.40
N PHE A 361 -2.18 5.36 -15.13
CA PHE A 361 -1.51 6.42 -15.88
C PHE A 361 -0.55 7.26 -15.03
N GLY A 362 -0.26 6.84 -13.79
CA GLY A 362 0.68 7.52 -12.90
C GLY A 362 0.27 8.94 -12.49
N VAL A 363 -1.03 9.23 -12.41
CA VAL A 363 -1.53 10.59 -12.16
C VAL A 363 -1.65 10.85 -10.66
N GLY A 364 -0.98 11.91 -10.19
CA GLY A 364 -0.96 12.36 -8.80
C GLY A 364 -1.97 13.47 -8.46
N MET A 365 -2.22 13.64 -7.16
CA MET A 365 -3.19 14.58 -6.61
C MET A 365 -2.88 16.04 -6.96
N ALA A 366 -1.61 16.43 -6.96
CA ALA A 366 -1.20 17.80 -7.31
C ALA A 366 -1.51 18.11 -8.79
N THR A 367 -1.20 17.17 -9.69
CA THR A 367 -1.54 17.28 -11.12
C THR A 367 -3.04 17.38 -11.36
N ILE A 368 -3.83 16.57 -10.64
CA ILE A 368 -5.30 16.62 -10.72
C ILE A 368 -5.84 17.96 -10.24
N THR A 369 -5.36 18.44 -9.09
CA THR A 369 -5.82 19.70 -8.51
C THR A 369 -5.46 20.88 -9.43
N GLY A 370 -4.25 20.88 -9.99
CA GLY A 370 -3.81 21.89 -10.97
C GLY A 370 -4.65 21.87 -12.25
N ALA A 371 -5.00 20.69 -12.78
CA ALA A 371 -5.90 20.57 -13.92
C ALA A 371 -7.32 21.04 -13.58
N LEU A 372 -7.85 20.66 -12.42
CA LEU A 372 -9.20 21.05 -11.98
C LEU A 372 -9.34 22.55 -11.70
N ALA A 373 -8.24 23.24 -11.36
CA ALA A 373 -8.24 24.68 -11.10
C ALA A 373 -8.58 25.51 -12.36
N VAL A 374 -8.33 24.97 -13.55
CA VAL A 374 -8.63 25.63 -14.84
C VAL A 374 -9.88 25.07 -15.52
N CYS A 375 -10.50 24.01 -14.98
CA CYS A 375 -11.73 23.45 -15.51
C CYS A 375 -12.97 24.23 -15.03
N THR A 376 -13.84 24.58 -15.97
CA THR A 376 -15.16 25.21 -15.72
C THR A 376 -16.29 24.24 -16.03
N GLY A 377 -17.52 24.60 -15.65
CA GLY A 377 -18.73 23.80 -15.90
C GLY A 377 -19.18 22.92 -14.74
N SER A 378 -20.15 22.06 -15.00
CA SER A 378 -20.72 21.09 -14.05
C SER A 378 -19.71 20.03 -13.62
N ASP A 379 -19.99 19.31 -12.53
CA ASP A 379 -19.15 18.19 -12.06
C ASP A 379 -18.86 17.16 -13.16
N SER A 380 -19.85 16.86 -14.01
CA SER A 380 -19.70 15.88 -15.08
C SER A 380 -18.79 16.39 -16.20
N GLU A 381 -18.92 17.66 -16.58
CA GLU A 381 -18.08 18.29 -17.61
C GLU A 381 -16.64 18.42 -17.14
N ARG A 382 -16.43 18.85 -15.88
CA ARG A 382 -15.09 18.95 -15.28
C ARG A 382 -14.42 17.59 -15.17
N LEU A 383 -15.16 16.54 -14.78
CA LEU A 383 -14.64 15.17 -14.76
C LEU A 383 -14.26 14.69 -16.17
N SER A 384 -15.10 14.96 -17.17
CA SER A 384 -14.82 14.58 -18.56
C SER A 384 -13.59 15.32 -19.11
N ALA A 385 -13.44 16.61 -18.83
CA ALA A 385 -12.26 17.39 -19.21
C ALA A 385 -10.98 16.85 -18.56
N LEU A 386 -11.03 16.54 -17.26
CA LEU A 386 -9.92 15.92 -16.54
C LEU A 386 -9.53 14.56 -17.14
N GLN A 387 -10.53 13.74 -17.48
CA GLN A 387 -10.34 12.45 -18.13
C GLN A 387 -9.73 12.60 -19.54
N GLY A 388 -10.15 13.59 -20.31
CA GLY A 388 -9.59 13.89 -21.63
C GLY A 388 -8.12 14.30 -21.55
N GLN A 389 -7.76 15.15 -20.57
CA GLN A 389 -6.41 15.67 -20.41
C GLN A 389 -5.43 14.65 -19.80
N LEU A 390 -5.82 14.01 -18.70
CA LEU A 390 -4.90 13.18 -17.90
C LEU A 390 -5.11 11.68 -18.10
N ARG A 391 -6.19 11.28 -18.79
CA ARG A 391 -6.64 9.88 -18.96
C ARG A 391 -6.96 9.16 -17.64
N CYS A 392 -6.89 9.82 -16.49
CA CYS A 392 -7.20 9.19 -15.21
C CYS A 392 -8.67 8.78 -15.16
N GLY A 393 -8.95 7.54 -14.74
CA GLY A 393 -10.33 7.04 -14.62
C GLY A 393 -10.95 6.49 -15.91
N THR A 394 -10.20 6.40 -17.02
CA THR A 394 -10.72 5.86 -18.30
C THR A 394 -10.35 4.39 -18.57
N HIS A 395 -9.49 3.79 -17.73
CA HIS A 395 -9.03 2.40 -17.91
C HIS A 395 -9.69 1.43 -16.92
N CYS A 396 -9.19 1.31 -15.68
CA CYS A 396 -9.76 0.40 -14.69
C CYS A 396 -10.92 1.00 -13.87
N GLY A 397 -11.17 2.31 -13.99
CA GLY A 397 -12.17 3.04 -13.22
C GLY A 397 -11.92 3.14 -11.70
N SER A 398 -10.83 2.58 -11.17
CA SER A 398 -10.63 2.43 -9.71
C SER A 398 -10.44 3.76 -8.97
N CYS A 399 -9.94 4.80 -9.66
CA CYS A 399 -9.81 6.15 -9.10
C CYS A 399 -11.07 7.01 -9.25
N LEU A 400 -12.12 6.56 -9.96
CA LEU A 400 -13.32 7.36 -10.22
C LEU A 400 -14.02 7.90 -8.97
N PRO A 401 -14.19 7.12 -7.87
CA PRO A 401 -14.83 7.66 -6.67
C PRO A 401 -14.06 8.83 -6.06
N GLU A 402 -12.72 8.73 -6.05
CA GLU A 402 -11.84 9.78 -5.55
C GLU A 402 -11.83 10.99 -6.48
N LEU A 403 -11.75 10.79 -7.80
CA LEU A 403 -11.85 11.87 -8.79
C LEU A 403 -13.16 12.64 -8.65
N LYS A 404 -14.29 11.94 -8.49
CA LYS A 404 -15.60 12.58 -8.26
C LYS A 404 -15.63 13.40 -6.96
N ARG A 405 -14.97 12.92 -5.89
CA ARG A 405 -14.83 13.66 -4.63
C ARG A 405 -14.00 14.93 -4.84
N LEU A 406 -12.87 14.83 -5.54
CA LEU A 406 -11.98 15.95 -5.85
C LEU A 406 -12.65 17.03 -6.70
N VAL A 407 -13.44 16.62 -7.70
CA VAL A 407 -14.21 17.55 -8.53
C VAL A 407 -15.19 18.35 -7.66
N ARG A 408 -15.92 17.67 -6.77
CA ARG A 408 -16.89 18.32 -5.85
C ARG A 408 -16.23 19.23 -4.83
N SER A 409 -15.06 18.86 -4.32
CA SER A 409 -14.36 19.64 -3.29
C SER A 409 -13.51 20.79 -3.85
N THR A 410 -13.15 20.74 -5.14
CA THR A 410 -12.36 21.80 -5.78
C THR A 410 -13.28 22.89 -6.30
N PRO A 411 -13.22 24.12 -5.75
CA PRO A 411 -14.09 25.21 -6.18
C PRO A 411 -13.86 25.53 -7.66
N VAL A 412 -14.92 25.93 -8.35
CA VAL A 412 -14.84 26.45 -9.72
C VAL A 412 -14.22 27.84 -9.63
N SER A 413 -13.15 28.09 -10.40
CA SER A 413 -12.56 29.43 -10.45
C SER A 413 -13.61 30.39 -11.03
N ALA A 414 -14.04 31.37 -10.23
CA ALA A 414 -14.94 32.41 -10.71
C ALA A 414 -14.17 33.23 -11.77
N SER A 415 -14.66 33.24 -13.01
CA SER A 415 -14.17 34.14 -14.03
C SER A 415 -14.25 35.58 -13.50
N ALA A 416 -13.11 36.24 -13.35
CA ALA A 416 -13.06 37.69 -13.17
C ALA A 416 -13.86 38.32 -14.31
N SER A 417 -14.93 39.02 -13.95
CA SER A 417 -15.85 39.69 -14.88
C SER A 417 -15.20 40.91 -15.51
#